data_AF-A0A9Q3BJW7-F1
#
_entry.id   AF-A0A9Q3BJW7-F1
#
_cell.length_a   1.000
_cell.length_b   1.000
_cell.length_c   1.000
_cell.angle_alpha   90.00
_cell.angle_beta   90.00
_cell.angle_gamma   90.00
#
_symmetry.space_group_name_H-M   'P 1'
#
loop_
_entity.id
_entity.type
_entity.pdbx_description
1 polymer ?
#
loop_
_entity_poly.entity_id
_entity_poly.type
_entity_poly.pdbx_seq_one_letter_code
_entity_poly.pdbx_strand_id
1 'polypeptide(L)'
;MSIPNNIKDAMRSLESSQWIQAANSELHQFDKLNVWTAVDPLPNTKVLGAQWVFSLKHNSHGKIVKHKAHYVVKGYHHRPVQEFVDFYAPTASLVTLRLILTLKIQQQLHMATFDISGAYLHSPIEEEIYVKAPTELRQELKTKVMKLNKALY
;
A
#
# COMPACT_ATOMS: atom_id res chain seq x y z
N MET A 1 10.90 -16.03 -16.56
CA MET A 1 9.66 -15.26 -16.37
C MET A 1 10.04 -13.92 -15.77
N SER A 2 9.76 -12.82 -16.45
CA SER A 2 10.21 -11.49 -16.03
C SER A 2 9.09 -10.79 -15.26
N ILE A 3 9.39 -10.36 -14.04
CA ILE A 3 8.46 -9.53 -13.26
C ILE A 3 8.35 -8.18 -13.99
N PRO A 4 7.13 -7.71 -14.31
CA PRO A 4 6.96 -6.44 -15.00
C PRO A 4 7.35 -5.28 -14.08
N ASN A 5 8.11 -4.32 -14.60
CA ASN A 5 8.47 -3.10 -13.86
C ASN A 5 7.35 -2.05 -13.89
N ASN A 6 6.41 -2.17 -14.82
CA ASN A 6 5.33 -1.22 -14.98
C ASN A 6 4.05 -1.93 -15.46
N ILE A 7 2.89 -1.34 -15.21
CA ILE A 7 1.62 -2.00 -15.52
C ILE A 7 1.42 -2.22 -17.03
N LYS A 8 1.97 -1.34 -17.86
CA LYS A 8 1.98 -1.53 -19.33
C LYS A 8 2.76 -2.77 -19.75
N ASP A 9 3.86 -3.07 -19.07
CA ASP A 9 4.66 -4.27 -19.32
C ASP A 9 3.94 -5.50 -18.76
N ALA A 10 3.24 -5.36 -17.63
CA ALA A 10 2.40 -6.41 -17.07
C ALA A 10 1.29 -6.81 -18.06
N MET A 11 0.63 -5.83 -18.69
CA MET A 11 -0.41 -6.05 -19.70
C MET A 11 0.12 -6.71 -20.97
N ARG A 12 1.40 -6.52 -21.31
CA ARG A 12 2.05 -7.12 -22.48
C ARG A 12 2.63 -8.52 -22.21
N SER A 13 2.69 -8.91 -20.95
CA SER A 13 3.24 -10.21 -20.56
C SER A 13 2.26 -11.36 -20.87
N LEU A 14 2.79 -12.58 -20.99
CA LEU A 14 1.98 -13.78 -21.19
C LEU A 14 1.02 -14.05 -20.01
N GLU A 15 1.39 -13.56 -18.81
CA GLU A 15 0.64 -13.68 -17.57
C GLU A 15 -0.19 -12.41 -17.26
N SER A 16 -0.53 -11.62 -18.30
CA SER A 16 -1.22 -10.35 -18.15
C SER A 16 -2.54 -10.46 -17.38
N SER A 17 -3.29 -11.55 -17.59
CA SER A 17 -4.54 -11.83 -16.87
C SER A 17 -4.32 -11.91 -15.35
N GLN A 18 -3.29 -12.65 -14.89
CA GLN A 18 -3.01 -12.78 -13.46
C GLN A 18 -2.54 -11.46 -12.84
N TRP A 19 -1.72 -10.68 -13.56
CA TRP A 19 -1.26 -9.39 -13.08
C TRP A 19 -2.38 -8.35 -13.00
N ILE A 20 -3.26 -8.28 -14.00
CA ILE A 20 -4.41 -7.38 -14.01
C ILE A 20 -5.40 -7.78 -12.92
N GLN A 21 -5.62 -9.08 -12.71
CA GLN A 21 -6.48 -9.56 -11.63
C GLN A 21 -5.94 -9.15 -10.25
N ALA A 22 -4.62 -9.31 -10.03
CA ALA A 22 -3.98 -8.88 -8.79
C ALA A 22 -4.13 -7.37 -8.56
N ALA A 23 -3.91 -6.56 -9.60
CA ALA A 23 -4.05 -5.11 -9.52
C ALA A 23 -5.51 -4.67 -9.26
N ASN A 24 -6.48 -5.31 -9.92
CA ASN A 24 -7.91 -5.04 -9.68
C ASN A 24 -8.35 -5.45 -8.27
N SER A 25 -7.79 -6.53 -7.72
CA SER A 25 -8.07 -6.94 -6.34
C SER A 25 -7.60 -5.88 -5.34
N GLU A 26 -6.45 -5.25 -5.57
CA GLU A 26 -5.94 -4.15 -4.74
C GLU A 26 -6.87 -2.93 -4.83
N LEU A 27 -7.24 -2.51 -6.05
CA LEU A 27 -8.17 -1.39 -6.25
C LEU A 27 -9.52 -1.64 -5.58
N HIS A 28 -10.06 -2.84 -5.70
CA HIS A 28 -11.30 -3.23 -5.03
C HIS A 28 -11.19 -3.15 -3.50
N GLN A 29 -10.01 -3.49 -2.94
CA GLN A 29 -9.77 -3.32 -1.51
C GLN A 29 -9.75 -1.83 -1.11
N PHE A 30 -9.18 -0.96 -1.95
CA PHE A 30 -9.21 0.49 -1.71
C PHE A 30 -10.62 1.06 -1.76
N ASP A 31 -11.43 0.62 -2.73
CA ASP A 31 -12.83 1.02 -2.86
C ASP A 31 -13.63 0.54 -1.63
N LYS A 32 -13.43 -0.72 -1.20
CA LYS A 32 -14.11 -1.29 -0.02
C LYS A 32 -13.74 -0.60 1.29
N LEU A 33 -12.47 -0.21 1.45
CA LEU A 33 -11.97 0.41 2.68
C LEU A 33 -12.03 1.94 2.62
N ASN A 34 -12.57 2.52 1.55
CA ASN A 34 -12.65 3.95 1.29
C ASN A 34 -11.31 4.68 1.52
N VAL A 35 -10.23 4.07 1.02
CA VAL A 35 -8.84 4.51 1.24
C VAL A 35 -8.59 5.86 0.59
N TRP A 36 -9.26 6.13 -0.53
CA TRP A 36 -9.16 7.38 -1.25
C TRP A 36 -10.51 7.82 -1.82
N THR A 37 -10.58 9.07 -2.25
CA THR A 37 -11.75 9.63 -2.93
C THR A 37 -11.32 10.39 -4.17
N ALA A 38 -12.03 10.17 -5.29
CA ALA A 38 -11.75 10.84 -6.55
C ALA A 38 -12.30 12.27 -6.52
N VAL A 39 -11.42 13.25 -6.59
CA VAL A 39 -11.75 14.68 -6.57
C VAL A 39 -11.18 15.39 -7.78
N ASP A 40 -11.79 16.50 -8.18
CA ASP A 40 -11.25 17.33 -9.25
C ASP A 40 -10.01 18.09 -8.72
N PRO A 41 -8.93 18.18 -9.51
CA PRO A 41 -7.72 18.86 -9.09
C PRO A 41 -7.99 20.36 -8.94
N LEU A 42 -7.74 20.91 -7.75
CA LEU A 42 -7.77 22.36 -7.55
C LEU A 42 -6.48 22.99 -8.08
N PRO A 43 -6.51 24.27 -8.49
CA PRO A 43 -5.29 24.99 -8.84
C PRO A 43 -4.34 24.99 -7.64
N ASN A 44 -3.07 24.62 -7.89
CA ASN A 44 -1.98 24.52 -6.91
C ASN A 44 -2.01 23.30 -5.95
N THR A 45 -2.79 22.25 -6.25
CA THR A 45 -2.74 21.00 -5.48
C THR A 45 -1.45 20.22 -5.76
N LYS A 46 -0.68 19.91 -4.70
CA LYS A 46 0.51 19.07 -4.80
C LYS A 46 0.12 17.59 -4.91
N VAL A 47 0.18 17.05 -6.12
CA VAL A 47 -0.13 15.63 -6.40
C VAL A 47 1.15 14.80 -6.34
N LEU A 48 1.17 13.80 -5.48
CA LEU A 48 2.24 12.81 -5.42
C LEU A 48 2.13 11.83 -6.60
N GLY A 49 3.28 11.51 -7.20
CA GLY A 49 3.35 10.44 -8.18
C GLY A 49 3.04 9.10 -7.52
N ALA A 50 2.52 8.15 -8.28
CA ALA A 50 2.35 6.77 -7.83
C ALA A 50 2.73 5.79 -8.94
N GLN A 51 2.99 4.55 -8.55
CA GLN A 51 3.39 3.47 -9.46
C GLN A 51 2.89 2.11 -8.98
N TRP A 52 2.76 1.19 -9.93
CA TRP A 52 2.51 -0.21 -9.65
C TRP A 52 3.81 -0.94 -9.36
N VAL A 53 3.85 -1.66 -8.24
CA VAL A 53 4.93 -2.57 -7.86
C VAL A 53 4.41 -3.99 -7.93
N PHE A 54 5.07 -4.83 -8.73
CA PHE A 54 4.69 -6.21 -8.95
C PHE A 54 5.65 -7.16 -8.24
N SER A 55 5.12 -8.23 -7.66
CA SER A 55 5.94 -9.29 -7.06
C SER A 55 5.28 -10.66 -7.21
N LEU A 56 6.11 -11.70 -7.25
CA LEU A 56 5.67 -13.09 -7.30
C LEU A 56 5.89 -13.74 -5.94
N LYS A 57 4.84 -14.36 -5.39
CA LYS A 57 4.95 -15.21 -4.20
C LYS A 57 5.24 -16.64 -4.67
N HIS A 58 6.39 -17.16 -4.28
CA HIS A 58 6.78 -18.55 -4.52
C HIS A 58 6.47 -19.41 -3.29
N ASN A 59 6.20 -20.70 -3.49
CA ASN A 59 6.19 -21.68 -2.40
C ASN A 59 7.61 -22.14 -2.05
N SER A 60 7.74 -22.97 -1.01
CA SER A 60 8.98 -23.63 -0.61
C SER A 60 9.63 -24.46 -1.73
N HIS A 61 8.86 -24.89 -2.72
CA HIS A 61 9.32 -25.65 -3.89
C HIS A 61 9.64 -24.77 -5.11
N GLY A 62 9.64 -23.43 -4.96
CA GLY A 62 9.96 -22.49 -6.05
C GLY A 62 8.85 -22.28 -7.09
N LYS A 63 7.67 -22.89 -6.92
CA LYS A 63 6.51 -22.68 -7.81
C LYS A 63 5.78 -21.38 -7.45
N ILE A 64 5.34 -20.65 -8.47
CA ILE A 64 4.52 -19.45 -8.30
C ILE A 64 3.16 -19.85 -7.70
N VAL A 65 2.84 -19.25 -6.55
CA VAL A 65 1.58 -19.45 -5.83
C VAL A 65 0.63 -18.29 -6.09
N LYS A 66 1.17 -17.07 -6.16
CA LYS A 66 0.33 -15.86 -6.28
C LYS A 66 1.10 -14.71 -6.90
N HIS A 67 0.44 -14.01 -7.82
CA HIS A 67 0.86 -12.71 -8.34
C HIS A 67 0.36 -11.62 -7.40
N LYS A 68 1.22 -10.67 -7.06
CA LYS A 68 0.92 -9.52 -6.20
C LYS A 68 1.17 -8.24 -6.96
N ALA A 69 0.23 -7.31 -6.88
CA ALA A 69 0.36 -5.98 -7.44
C ALA A 69 -0.04 -4.98 -6.36
N HIS A 70 0.84 -4.03 -6.07
CA HIS A 70 0.61 -2.99 -5.08
C HIS A 70 0.71 -1.63 -5.75
N TYR A 71 -0.20 -0.72 -5.42
CA TYR A 71 -0.14 0.67 -5.87
C TYR A 71 0.52 1.50 -4.78
N VAL A 72 1.68 2.07 -5.09
CA VAL A 72 2.60 2.69 -4.13
C VAL A 72 2.83 4.15 -4.52
N VAL A 73 2.81 5.04 -3.54
CA VAL A 73 3.13 6.46 -3.70
C VAL A 73 4.64 6.62 -3.87
N LYS A 74 5.06 7.42 -4.85
CA LYS A 74 6.45 7.80 -5.03
C LYS A 74 6.80 8.88 -4.01
N GLY A 75 7.36 8.49 -2.87
CA GLY A 75 7.74 9.39 -1.76
C GLY A 75 8.85 10.43 -2.05
N TYR A 76 9.40 10.49 -3.28
CA TYR A 76 10.61 11.28 -3.59
C TYR A 76 10.44 12.80 -3.73
N HIS A 77 9.32 13.41 -3.28
CA HIS A 77 9.09 14.86 -3.45
C HIS A 77 8.61 15.60 -2.19
N HIS A 78 8.96 15.12 -1.00
CA HIS A 78 8.91 15.95 0.20
C HIS A 78 10.26 16.67 0.33
N ARG A 79 10.36 17.90 -0.20
CA ARG A 79 11.32 18.86 0.38
C ARG A 79 10.83 19.12 1.81
N PRO A 80 11.64 18.91 2.84
CA PRO A 80 11.23 19.13 4.22
C PRO A 80 11.02 20.63 4.40
N VAL A 81 9.76 21.06 4.53
CA VAL A 81 9.45 22.40 5.04
C VAL A 81 9.21 22.22 6.54
N GLN A 82 10.30 22.41 7.27
CA GLN A 82 10.44 22.93 8.63
C GLN A 82 9.65 22.33 9.82
N GLU A 83 8.67 21.45 9.65
CA GLU A 83 7.93 20.87 10.77
C GLU A 83 7.83 19.35 10.61
N PHE A 84 8.96 18.68 10.85
CA PHE A 84 8.99 17.22 10.98
C PHE A 84 8.40 16.85 12.35
N VAL A 85 7.14 16.44 12.37
CA VAL A 85 6.72 15.38 13.30
C VAL A 85 7.23 14.10 12.65
N ASP A 86 8.22 13.46 13.27
CA ASP A 86 8.84 12.27 12.69
C ASP A 86 7.78 11.21 12.34
N PHE A 87 7.69 10.86 11.06
CA PHE A 87 6.92 9.72 10.58
C PHE A 87 7.64 8.42 10.94
N TYR A 88 7.73 8.11 12.23
CA TYR A 88 8.05 6.77 12.66
C TYR A 88 6.77 5.94 12.59
N ALA A 89 6.76 4.90 11.76
CA ALA A 89 5.79 3.82 11.93
C ALA A 89 5.89 3.36 13.40
N PRO A 90 4.78 3.28 14.16
CA PRO A 90 4.79 2.90 15.58
C PRO A 90 5.21 1.44 15.70
N THR A 91 6.51 1.21 15.60
CA THR A 91 7.12 -0.10 15.65
C THR A 91 7.31 -0.40 17.12
N ALA A 92 6.61 -1.40 17.63
CA ALA A 92 6.75 -1.81 19.02
C ALA A 92 8.24 -2.04 19.34
N SER A 93 8.73 -1.37 20.38
CA SER A 93 10.11 -1.55 20.82
C SER A 93 10.34 -3.03 21.19
N LEU A 94 11.49 -3.56 20.80
CA LEU A 94 11.92 -4.91 21.19
C LEU A 94 11.94 -5.08 22.71
N VAL A 95 12.17 -3.99 23.46
CA VAL A 95 12.12 -3.99 24.93
C VAL A 95 10.70 -4.29 25.42
N THR A 96 9.70 -3.61 24.85
CA THR A 96 8.28 -3.82 25.19
C THR A 96 7.84 -5.24 24.83
N LEU A 97 8.25 -5.75 23.66
CA LEU A 97 7.95 -7.12 23.25
C LEU A 97 8.55 -8.14 24.22
N ARG A 98 9.80 -7.96 24.63
CA ARG A 98 10.46 -8.81 25.62
C ARG A 98 9.73 -8.79 26.96
N LEU A 99 9.33 -7.61 27.44
CA LEU A 99 8.58 -7.47 28.69
C LEU A 99 7.27 -8.28 28.65
N ILE A 100 6.49 -8.15 27.56
CA ILE A 100 5.24 -8.91 27.38
C ILE A 100 5.50 -10.42 27.37
N LEU A 101 6.55 -10.88 26.68
CA LEU A 101 6.94 -12.30 26.66
C LEU A 101 7.37 -12.80 28.04
N THR A 102 8.14 -12.01 28.79
CA THR A 102 8.57 -12.35 30.16
C THR A 102 7.37 -12.46 31.10
N LEU A 103 6.44 -11.50 31.06
CA LEU A 103 5.20 -11.55 31.84
C LEU A 103 4.36 -12.77 31.50
N LYS A 104 4.26 -13.11 30.21
CA LYS A 104 3.57 -14.33 29.75
C LYS A 104 4.17 -15.58 30.37
N ILE A 105 5.51 -15.69 30.41
CA ILE A 105 6.19 -16.85 30.99
C ILE A 105 5.95 -16.91 32.50
N GLN A 106 6.11 -15.77 33.20
CA GLN A 106 5.98 -15.69 34.65
C GLN A 106 4.54 -15.98 35.12
N GLN A 107 3.53 -15.57 34.36
CA GLN A 107 2.12 -15.72 34.72
C GLN A 107 1.43 -16.89 34.00
N GLN A 108 2.17 -17.72 33.25
CA GLN A 108 1.65 -18.84 32.46
C GLN A 108 0.46 -18.46 31.56
N LEU A 109 0.49 -17.25 31.00
CA LEU A 109 -0.61 -16.75 30.17
C LEU A 109 -0.61 -17.39 28.78
N HIS A 110 -1.79 -17.56 28.19
CA HIS A 110 -1.91 -17.94 26.79
C HIS A 110 -1.74 -16.70 25.90
N MET A 111 -0.94 -16.84 24.84
CA MET A 111 -0.69 -15.78 23.86
C MET A 111 -1.10 -16.28 22.48
N ALA A 112 -1.87 -15.45 21.77
CA ALA A 112 -2.14 -15.62 20.35
C ALA A 112 -1.59 -14.39 19.61
N THR A 113 -1.05 -14.61 18.43
CA THR A 113 -0.61 -13.52 17.54
C THR A 113 -1.55 -13.47 16.34
N PHE A 114 -1.94 -12.26 15.94
CA PHE A 114 -2.79 -12.02 14.79
C PHE A 114 -2.06 -11.08 13.85
N ASP A 115 -1.81 -11.54 12.63
CA ASP A 115 -1.27 -10.70 11.56
C ASP A 115 -2.42 -10.04 10.81
N ILE A 116 -2.57 -8.73 10.95
CA ILE A 116 -3.61 -7.96 10.26
C ILE A 116 -3.07 -7.55 8.90
N SER A 117 -3.51 -8.26 7.85
CA SER A 117 -3.20 -7.88 6.47
C SER A 117 -3.76 -6.49 6.15
N GLY A 118 -2.89 -5.56 5.75
CA GLY A 118 -3.29 -4.22 5.36
C GLY A 118 -3.55 -3.25 6.53
N ALA A 119 -2.89 -3.42 7.67
CA ALA A 119 -3.04 -2.55 8.85
C ALA A 119 -2.93 -1.04 8.55
N TYR A 120 -2.12 -0.64 7.56
CA TYR A 120 -1.99 0.75 7.13
C TYR A 120 -3.28 1.34 6.55
N LEU A 121 -4.12 0.51 5.90
CA LEU A 121 -5.43 0.91 5.35
C LEU A 121 -6.50 1.13 6.43
N HIS A 122 -6.14 1.02 7.71
CA HIS A 122 -7.01 1.33 8.84
C HIS A 122 -6.57 2.59 9.58
N SER A 123 -5.36 3.10 9.32
CA SER A 123 -4.90 4.35 9.93
C SER A 123 -5.50 5.54 9.17
N PRO A 124 -6.34 6.37 9.80
CA PRO A 124 -6.69 7.65 9.21
C PRO A 124 -5.43 8.50 9.08
N ILE A 125 -5.44 9.40 8.09
CA ILE A 125 -4.42 10.44 7.95
C ILE A 125 -5.10 11.79 8.20
N GLU A 126 -4.44 12.65 8.96
CA GLU A 126 -4.90 14.03 9.20
C GLU A 126 -4.47 14.96 8.06
N GLU A 127 -3.46 14.56 7.30
CA GLU A 127 -2.88 15.36 6.22
C GLU A 127 -3.64 15.21 4.90
N GLU A 128 -3.83 16.34 4.20
CA GLU A 128 -4.41 16.33 2.86
C GLU A 128 -3.39 15.92 1.81
N ILE A 129 -3.29 14.61 1.56
CA ILE A 129 -2.41 14.04 0.54
C ILE A 129 -3.21 13.70 -0.71
N TYR A 130 -2.72 14.16 -1.86
CA TYR A 130 -3.29 13.85 -3.16
C TYR A 130 -2.33 12.97 -3.95
N VAL A 131 -2.84 11.89 -4.55
CA VAL A 131 -2.07 10.92 -5.31
C VAL A 131 -2.60 10.84 -6.73
N LYS A 132 -1.70 10.60 -7.69
CA LYS A 132 -2.08 10.34 -9.08
C LYS A 132 -3.03 9.14 -9.16
N ALA A 133 -4.09 9.26 -9.95
CA ALA A 133 -5.02 8.15 -10.17
C ALA A 133 -4.35 7.02 -11.00
N PRO A 134 -4.68 5.73 -10.75
CA PRO A 134 -4.23 4.59 -11.55
C PRO A 134 -4.95 4.58 -12.92
N THR A 135 -4.61 5.55 -13.74
CA THR A 135 -5.23 5.86 -15.03
C THR A 135 -5.07 4.72 -16.04
N GLU A 136 -4.07 3.86 -15.82
CA GLU A 136 -3.77 2.71 -16.65
C GLU A 136 -4.82 1.60 -16.57
N LEU A 137 -5.53 1.49 -15.44
CA LEU A 137 -6.64 0.55 -15.25
C LEU A 137 -8.01 1.23 -15.15
N ARG A 138 -8.04 2.50 -14.74
CA ARG A 138 -9.26 3.31 -14.56
C ARG A 138 -9.18 4.56 -15.44
N GLN A 139 -9.53 4.41 -16.72
CA GLN A 139 -9.49 5.51 -17.68
C GLN A 139 -10.48 6.64 -17.36
N GLU A 140 -11.54 6.33 -16.62
CA GLU A 140 -12.54 7.27 -16.12
C GLU A 140 -11.98 8.26 -15.09
N LEU A 141 -10.81 7.98 -14.49
CA LEU A 141 -10.17 8.83 -13.47
C LEU A 141 -9.09 9.74 -14.06
N LYS A 142 -8.97 9.82 -15.39
CA LYS A 142 -7.90 10.52 -16.10
C LYS A 142 -7.86 12.03 -15.84
N THR A 143 -8.99 12.63 -15.49
CA THR A 143 -9.12 14.05 -15.13
C THR A 143 -9.14 14.29 -13.61
N LYS A 144 -9.14 13.23 -12.80
CA LYS A 144 -9.31 13.30 -11.35
C LYS A 144 -8.03 12.95 -10.60
N VAL A 145 -7.92 13.43 -9.37
CA VAL A 145 -6.87 13.07 -8.42
C VAL A 145 -7.47 12.29 -7.26
N MET A 146 -6.67 11.42 -6.64
CA MET A 146 -7.09 10.63 -5.49
C MET A 146 -6.71 11.36 -4.21
N LYS A 147 -7.68 11.90 -3.47
CA LYS A 147 -7.45 12.36 -2.10
C LYS A 147 -7.36 11.14 -1.19
N LEU A 148 -6.25 10.97 -0.48
CA LEU A 148 -6.12 9.89 0.50
C LEU A 148 -6.95 10.22 1.74
N ASN A 149 -7.76 9.27 2.19
CA ASN A 149 -8.45 9.30 3.49
C ASN A 149 -7.67 8.50 4.54
N LYS A 150 -6.80 7.58 4.08
CA LYS A 150 -6.02 6.67 4.89
C LYS A 150 -4.63 6.51 4.31
N ALA A 151 -3.70 6.02 5.14
CA ALA A 151 -2.32 5.83 4.72
C ALA A 151 -2.22 4.85 3.55
N LEU A 152 -1.34 5.17 2.60
CA LEU A 152 -0.98 4.31 1.47
C LEU A 152 0.54 4.07 1.52
N TYR A 153 0.97 2.95 0.93
CA TYR A 153 2.38 2.55 0.87
C TYR A 153 3.23 3.50 0.03
#